data_AF-A8HD00-F1
#
_entry.id   AF-A8HD00-F1
#
_cell.length_a   1.000
_cell.length_b   1.000
_cell.length_c   1.000
_cell.angle_alpha   90.00
_cell.angle_beta   90.00
_cell.angle_gamma   90.00
#
_symmetry.space_group_name_H-M   'P 1'
#
loop_
_entity.id
_entity.type
_entity.pdbx_description
1 polymer ?
#
loop_
_entity_poly.entity_id
_entity_poly.type
_entity_poly.pdbx_seq_one_letter_code
_entity_poly.pdbx_strand_id
1 'polypeptide(L)'
;IAMAALSLLMLPSELMIMGNKYMGLDHISSPLLTLTCWLLPLMILASQNHLKKLPINRQQMYISMLSVLQIMLIMAFSSTELIMFYITFEATLIPTLIIITRWGNQTERLNAGTYFLFYTLAGSLPLLISLLLLSFNMGSLSINLISTMPELYLMTSMNKLMWFGCLTAFMVKMPLYGAHLWLPKAHVEAPVAGSMILAAVLLKLGGYGIIRVTMLFTPLVELSYPFIILALWGVLMTGLICMRQTDLKSLIAYSSVSHMGLVVAAALIQTPWSFTGAILLMISHGLISSALFCLANTNYERTHSRTMILAR
;
A
#
# COMPACT_ATOMS: atom_id res chain seq x y z
N ILE A 1 9.60 -18.72 0.47
CA ILE A 1 8.42 -17.81 0.48
C ILE A 1 8.01 -17.43 -0.92
N ALA A 2 8.84 -16.77 -1.74
CA ALA A 2 8.46 -16.38 -3.11
C ALA A 2 8.03 -17.56 -4.01
N MET A 3 8.82 -18.65 -4.05
CA MET A 3 8.45 -19.85 -4.81
C MET A 3 7.20 -20.54 -4.25
N ALA A 4 7.04 -20.54 -2.91
CA ALA A 4 5.86 -21.09 -2.25
C ALA A 4 4.60 -20.24 -2.49
N ALA A 5 4.74 -18.92 -2.59
CA ALA A 5 3.65 -18.02 -2.96
C ALA A 5 3.21 -18.24 -4.40
N LEU A 6 4.16 -18.50 -5.31
CA LEU A 6 3.86 -18.83 -6.71
C LEU A 6 3.11 -20.17 -6.83
N SER A 7 3.49 -21.18 -6.05
CA SER A 7 2.76 -22.45 -6.03
C SER A 7 1.36 -22.32 -5.45
N LEU A 8 1.17 -21.46 -4.44
CA LEU A 8 -0.15 -21.22 -3.84
C LEU A 8 -1.13 -20.53 -4.81
N LEU A 9 -0.60 -19.72 -5.72
CA LEU A 9 -1.39 -19.09 -6.78
C LEU A 9 -1.97 -20.13 -7.75
N MET A 10 -1.28 -21.27 -7.93
CA MET A 10 -1.75 -22.37 -8.78
C MET A 10 -2.67 -23.35 -8.04
N LEU A 11 -2.49 -23.49 -6.72
CA LEU A 11 -3.24 -24.42 -5.87
C LEU A 11 -3.75 -23.68 -4.63
N PRO A 12 -4.96 -23.10 -4.69
CA PRO A 12 -5.49 -22.37 -3.56
C PRO A 12 -5.89 -23.33 -2.42
N SER A 13 -5.10 -23.39 -1.34
CA SER A 13 -5.50 -23.91 -0.03
C SER A 13 -6.26 -22.89 0.83
N GLU A 14 -7.49 -23.19 1.26
CA GLU A 14 -8.29 -22.35 2.19
C GLU A 14 -7.53 -21.93 3.46
N LEU A 15 -6.64 -22.79 3.97
CA LEU A 15 -5.84 -22.56 5.17
C LEU A 15 -4.50 -21.86 4.85
N MET A 16 -4.04 -21.05 5.81
CA MET A 16 -2.72 -20.43 5.76
C MET A 16 -1.62 -21.51 5.87
N ILE A 17 -0.76 -21.59 4.86
CA ILE A 17 0.43 -22.45 4.89
C ILE A 17 1.51 -21.74 5.70
N MET A 18 1.86 -22.31 6.85
CA MET A 18 2.91 -21.78 7.72
C MET A 18 4.29 -22.17 7.17
N GLY A 19 5.13 -21.17 6.95
CA GLY A 19 6.56 -21.39 6.69
C GLY A 19 7.34 -21.54 7.99
N ASN A 20 7.08 -20.64 8.94
CA ASN A 20 7.62 -20.62 10.31
C ASN A 20 6.55 -20.09 11.27
N LYS A 21 6.81 -20.09 12.59
CA LYS A 21 5.88 -19.51 13.59
C LYS A 21 5.42 -18.09 13.25
N TYR A 22 6.32 -17.28 12.69
CA TYR A 22 6.10 -15.86 12.40
C TYR A 22 5.72 -15.56 10.94
N MET A 23 5.82 -16.55 10.05
CA MET A 23 5.61 -16.34 8.61
C MET A 23 4.69 -17.41 8.04
N GLY A 24 3.64 -16.98 7.34
CA GLY A 24 2.74 -17.86 6.60
C GLY A 24 2.23 -17.21 5.32
N LEU A 25 1.55 -18.03 4.53
CA LEU A 25 1.05 -17.70 3.19
C LEU A 25 -0.40 -18.14 3.05
N ASP A 26 -1.21 -17.30 2.44
CA ASP A 26 -2.62 -17.56 2.15
C ASP A 26 -3.03 -16.93 0.81
N HIS A 27 -4.30 -17.03 0.45
CA HIS A 27 -4.84 -16.49 -0.81
C HIS A 27 -4.68 -14.99 -0.97
N ILE A 28 -4.65 -14.26 0.14
CA ILE A 28 -4.56 -12.80 0.12
C ILE A 28 -3.10 -12.36 0.01
N SER A 29 -2.20 -12.97 0.79
CA SER A 29 -0.78 -12.61 0.81
C SER A 29 -0.01 -13.12 -0.41
N SER A 30 -0.35 -14.30 -0.94
CA SER A 30 0.43 -14.93 -2.02
C SER A 30 0.50 -14.11 -3.32
N PRO A 31 -0.58 -13.49 -3.85
CA PRO A 31 -0.49 -12.68 -5.06
C PRO A 31 0.27 -11.37 -4.81
N LEU A 32 0.16 -10.80 -3.61
CA LEU A 32 0.88 -9.57 -3.25
C LEU A 32 2.39 -9.86 -3.11
N LEU A 33 2.75 -11.00 -2.52
CA LEU A 33 4.14 -11.44 -2.43
C LEU A 33 4.75 -11.72 -3.79
N THR A 34 4.05 -12.43 -4.68
CA THR A 34 4.54 -12.66 -6.05
C THR A 34 4.75 -11.35 -6.79
N LEU A 35 3.82 -10.39 -6.69
CA LEU A 35 3.97 -9.05 -7.24
C LEU A 35 5.21 -8.32 -6.67
N THR A 36 5.46 -8.39 -5.36
CA THR A 36 6.64 -7.74 -4.75
C THR A 36 7.96 -8.30 -5.27
N CYS A 37 8.04 -9.63 -5.41
CA CYS A 37 9.23 -10.29 -5.93
C CYS A 37 9.45 -9.97 -7.41
N TRP A 38 8.38 -9.88 -8.18
CA TRP A 38 8.44 -9.57 -9.60
C TRP A 38 8.88 -8.13 -9.89
N LEU A 39 8.54 -7.17 -9.01
CA LEU A 39 8.85 -5.76 -9.22
C LEU A 39 10.32 -5.39 -9.05
N LEU A 40 11.09 -6.05 -8.18
CA LEU A 40 12.47 -5.62 -7.91
C LEU A 40 13.37 -5.62 -9.16
N PRO A 41 13.42 -6.69 -9.98
CA PRO A 41 14.18 -6.66 -11.23
C PRO A 41 13.74 -5.53 -12.17
N LEU A 42 12.42 -5.30 -12.30
CA LEU A 42 11.86 -4.25 -13.16
C LEU A 42 12.25 -2.84 -12.69
N MET A 43 12.24 -2.61 -11.38
CA MET A 43 12.67 -1.35 -10.78
C MET A 43 14.15 -1.07 -10.99
N ILE A 44 14.99 -2.10 -10.88
CA ILE A 44 16.42 -1.97 -11.15
C ILE A 44 16.59 -1.57 -12.62
N LEU A 45 15.97 -2.28 -13.56
CA LEU A 45 16.04 -1.95 -15.00
C LEU A 45 15.58 -0.52 -15.29
N ALA A 46 14.43 -0.10 -14.74
CA ALA A 46 13.86 1.23 -14.96
C ALA A 46 14.72 2.38 -14.39
N SER A 47 15.55 2.11 -13.38
CA SER A 47 16.38 3.14 -12.72
C SER A 47 17.81 3.25 -13.27
N GLN A 48 18.27 2.29 -14.07
CA GLN A 48 19.65 2.24 -14.56
C GLN A 48 20.09 3.51 -15.27
N ASN A 49 19.26 4.05 -16.17
CA ASN A 49 19.66 5.19 -17.00
C ASN A 49 19.92 6.45 -16.15
N HIS A 50 19.03 6.73 -15.21
CA HIS A 50 19.18 7.83 -14.25
C HIS A 50 20.38 7.64 -13.32
N LEU A 51 20.66 6.39 -12.90
CA LEU A 51 21.73 6.10 -11.95
C LEU A 51 23.13 6.13 -12.56
N LYS A 52 23.29 5.90 -13.87
CA LYS A 52 24.60 5.81 -14.57
C LYS A 52 25.52 6.99 -14.29
N LYS A 53 24.98 8.20 -14.09
CA LYS A 53 25.75 9.43 -13.84
C LYS A 53 26.25 9.57 -12.40
N LEU A 54 25.73 8.77 -11.46
CA LEU A 54 26.08 8.84 -10.04
C LEU A 54 27.33 8.01 -9.74
N PRO A 55 28.10 8.37 -8.68
CA PRO A 55 29.24 7.56 -8.24
C PRO A 55 28.78 6.16 -7.78
N ILE A 56 29.66 5.16 -7.96
CA ILE A 56 29.37 3.75 -7.69
C ILE A 56 28.80 3.50 -6.29
N ASN A 57 29.33 4.15 -5.26
CA ASN A 57 28.84 4.02 -3.88
C ASN A 57 27.37 4.44 -3.74
N ARG A 58 26.93 5.47 -4.48
CA ARG A 58 25.53 5.93 -4.45
C ARG A 58 24.62 5.01 -5.26
N GLN A 59 25.11 4.39 -6.33
CA GLN A 59 24.37 3.37 -7.07
C GLN A 59 24.14 2.13 -6.22
N GLN A 60 25.19 1.64 -5.55
CA GLN A 60 25.11 0.51 -4.61
C GLN A 60 24.15 0.81 -3.46
N MET A 61 24.25 2.01 -2.86
CA MET A 61 23.32 2.42 -1.82
C MET A 61 21.87 2.48 -2.32
N TYR A 62 21.62 2.93 -3.54
CA TYR A 62 20.26 2.93 -4.08
C TYR A 62 19.69 1.52 -4.24
N ILE A 63 20.47 0.61 -4.79
CA ILE A 63 20.07 -0.79 -4.99
C ILE A 63 19.89 -1.49 -3.63
N SER A 64 20.76 -1.22 -2.65
CA SER A 64 20.61 -1.77 -1.30
C SER A 64 19.36 -1.25 -0.59
N MET A 65 18.99 0.02 -0.78
CA MET A 65 17.74 0.56 -0.23
C MET A 65 16.50 -0.08 -0.87
N LEU A 66 16.53 -0.37 -2.18
CA LEU A 66 15.45 -1.10 -2.86
C LEU A 66 15.35 -2.55 -2.37
N SER A 67 16.47 -3.23 -2.14
CA SER A 67 16.46 -4.62 -1.63
C SER A 67 16.00 -4.68 -0.17
N VAL A 68 16.45 -3.75 0.69
CA VAL A 68 15.95 -3.63 2.07
C VAL A 68 14.44 -3.39 2.06
N LEU A 69 13.95 -2.48 1.21
CA LEU A 69 12.52 -2.25 1.08
C LEU A 69 11.76 -3.52 0.67
N GLN A 70 12.28 -4.28 -0.30
CA GLN A 70 11.67 -5.56 -0.70
C GLN A 70 11.63 -6.56 0.46
N ILE A 71 12.70 -6.69 1.24
CA ILE A 71 12.73 -7.59 2.40
C ILE A 71 11.66 -7.19 3.39
N MET A 72 11.53 -5.90 3.73
CA MET A 72 10.50 -5.43 4.65
C MET A 72 9.08 -5.70 4.13
N LEU A 73 8.85 -5.57 2.82
CA LEU A 73 7.56 -5.89 2.19
C LEU A 73 7.23 -7.38 2.24
N ILE A 74 8.19 -8.25 1.97
CA ILE A 74 8.01 -9.70 2.05
C ILE A 74 7.65 -10.10 3.49
N MET A 75 8.34 -9.52 4.47
CA MET A 75 8.05 -9.73 5.89
C MET A 75 6.64 -9.23 6.26
N ALA A 76 6.21 -8.08 5.75
CA ALA A 76 4.89 -7.53 6.03
C ALA A 76 3.76 -8.45 5.52
N PHE A 77 3.79 -8.87 4.25
CA PHE A 77 2.71 -9.71 3.72
C PHE A 77 2.72 -11.15 4.26
N SER A 78 3.87 -11.66 4.70
CA SER A 78 3.96 -13.01 5.28
C SER A 78 3.75 -13.05 6.79
N SER A 79 3.70 -11.91 7.49
CA SER A 79 3.56 -11.88 8.94
C SER A 79 2.28 -12.55 9.43
N THR A 80 2.41 -13.42 10.44
CA THR A 80 1.28 -14.15 11.07
C THR A 80 0.68 -13.41 12.26
N GLU A 81 1.46 -12.56 12.94
CA GLU A 81 1.04 -11.73 14.07
C GLU A 81 0.81 -10.29 13.65
N LEU A 82 -0.31 -9.67 14.03
CA LEU A 82 -0.64 -8.30 13.63
C LEU A 82 0.33 -7.24 14.19
N ILE A 83 0.97 -7.47 15.34
CA ILE A 83 2.02 -6.57 15.84
C ILE A 83 3.27 -6.65 14.94
N MET A 84 3.64 -7.84 14.48
CA MET A 84 4.75 -8.00 13.55
C MET A 84 4.44 -7.37 12.19
N PHE A 85 3.18 -7.50 11.74
CA PHE A 85 2.68 -6.76 10.60
C PHE A 85 2.85 -5.25 10.79
N TYR A 86 2.46 -4.69 11.94
CA TYR A 86 2.61 -3.27 12.24
C TYR A 86 4.08 -2.81 12.18
N ILE A 87 5.00 -3.53 12.84
CA ILE A 87 6.42 -3.16 12.88
C ILE A 87 7.00 -3.15 11.46
N THR A 88 6.70 -4.17 10.67
CA THR A 88 7.19 -4.26 9.28
C THR A 88 6.51 -3.24 8.37
N PHE A 89 5.22 -2.96 8.58
CA PHE A 89 4.44 -1.93 7.89
C PHE A 89 5.04 -0.53 8.08
N GLU A 90 5.40 -0.15 9.30
CA GLU A 90 6.06 1.12 9.59
C GLU A 90 7.51 1.14 9.10
N ALA A 91 8.23 0.03 9.24
CA ALA A 91 9.61 -0.03 8.80
C ALA A 91 9.78 0.15 7.27
N THR A 92 8.75 -0.13 6.46
CA THR A 92 8.76 0.21 5.01
C THR A 92 8.84 1.73 4.75
N LEU A 93 8.47 2.57 5.70
CA LEU A 93 8.55 4.04 5.56
C LEU A 93 9.99 4.53 5.50
N ILE A 94 10.92 3.89 6.23
CA ILE A 94 12.31 4.37 6.32
C ILE A 94 13.02 4.26 4.96
N PRO A 95 13.05 3.10 4.27
CA PRO A 95 13.68 3.02 2.97
C PRO A 95 13.01 3.89 1.91
N THR A 96 11.69 3.99 1.96
CA THR A 96 10.91 4.76 0.97
C THR A 96 11.13 6.26 1.12
N LEU A 97 11.17 6.77 2.35
CA LEU A 97 11.54 8.16 2.64
C LEU A 97 12.93 8.48 2.10
N ILE A 98 13.91 7.61 2.35
CA ILE A 98 15.28 7.81 1.88
C ILE A 98 15.33 7.79 0.34
N ILE A 99 14.60 6.90 -0.32
CA ILE A 99 14.51 6.85 -1.79
C ILE A 99 13.95 8.17 -2.36
N ILE A 100 12.85 8.68 -1.80
CA ILE A 100 12.18 9.91 -2.26
C ILE A 100 13.07 11.14 -2.02
N THR A 101 13.52 11.34 -0.78
CA THR A 101 14.23 12.56 -0.38
C THR A 101 15.64 12.66 -0.94
N ARG A 102 16.33 11.53 -1.19
CA ARG A 102 17.71 11.51 -1.66
C ARG A 102 17.86 11.47 -3.18
N TRP A 103 17.05 10.66 -3.87
CA TRP A 103 17.14 10.46 -5.32
C TRP A 103 15.96 11.05 -6.12
N GLY A 104 15.02 11.76 -5.48
CA GLY A 104 14.03 12.57 -6.18
C GLY A 104 14.67 13.74 -6.94
N ASN A 105 14.05 14.19 -8.03
CA ASN A 105 14.69 15.15 -8.95
C ASN A 105 14.53 16.62 -8.53
N GLN A 106 13.36 17.02 -8.00
CA GLN A 106 13.10 18.43 -7.69
C GLN A 106 13.32 18.76 -6.21
N THR A 107 13.35 20.04 -5.89
CA THR A 107 13.54 20.57 -4.52
C THR A 107 12.41 20.17 -3.58
N GLU A 108 11.18 20.07 -4.11
CA GLU A 108 9.98 19.72 -3.35
C GLU A 108 9.98 18.28 -2.81
N ARG A 109 10.96 17.46 -3.18
CA ARG A 109 11.11 16.08 -2.64
C ARG A 109 11.22 16.02 -1.12
N LEU A 110 11.78 17.05 -0.49
CA LEU A 110 11.88 17.11 0.98
C LEU A 110 10.49 17.36 1.59
N ASN A 111 9.75 18.32 1.04
CA ASN A 111 8.36 18.56 1.45
C ASN A 111 7.49 17.34 1.17
N ALA A 112 7.60 16.71 0.00
CA ALA A 112 6.86 15.48 -0.31
C ALA A 112 7.19 14.35 0.70
N GLY A 113 8.46 14.21 1.10
CA GLY A 113 8.90 13.29 2.13
C GLY A 113 8.29 13.58 3.50
N THR A 114 8.19 14.85 3.92
CA THR A 114 7.56 15.21 5.20
C THR A 114 6.05 14.95 5.18
N TYR A 115 5.35 15.28 4.08
CA TYR A 115 3.93 14.93 3.92
C TYR A 115 3.72 13.41 4.03
N PHE A 116 4.52 12.62 3.31
CA PHE A 116 4.43 11.16 3.35
C PHE A 116 4.61 10.62 4.77
N LEU A 117 5.68 11.04 5.46
CA LEU A 117 6.01 10.55 6.80
C LEU A 117 4.97 10.93 7.85
N PHE A 118 4.54 12.20 7.91
CA PHE A 118 3.63 12.64 8.96
C PHE A 118 2.21 12.14 8.77
N TYR A 119 1.73 12.01 7.53
CA TYR A 119 0.42 11.39 7.28
C TYR A 119 0.42 9.94 7.77
N THR A 120 1.42 9.15 7.41
CA THR A 120 1.47 7.74 7.79
C THR A 120 1.64 7.55 9.30
N LEU A 121 2.53 8.31 9.94
CA LEU A 121 2.76 8.23 11.38
C LEU A 121 1.54 8.68 12.21
N ALA A 122 0.89 9.77 11.80
CA ALA A 122 -0.32 10.24 12.49
C ALA A 122 -1.45 9.21 12.41
N GLY A 123 -1.58 8.50 11.28
CA GLY A 123 -2.55 7.43 11.11
C GLY A 123 -2.19 6.15 11.86
N SER A 124 -0.90 5.81 11.97
CA SER A 124 -0.43 4.53 12.48
C SER A 124 -0.28 4.46 14.00
N LEU A 125 -0.03 5.58 14.69
CA LEU A 125 0.01 5.58 16.15
C LEU A 125 -1.33 5.14 16.80
N PRO A 126 -2.51 5.61 16.35
CA PRO A 126 -3.80 5.05 16.79
C PRO A 126 -3.93 3.54 16.56
N LEU A 127 -3.40 3.04 15.43
CA LEU A 127 -3.39 1.61 15.12
C LEU A 127 -2.54 0.85 16.17
N LEU A 128 -1.36 1.34 16.53
CA LEU A 128 -0.54 0.70 17.56
C LEU A 128 -1.28 0.58 18.90
N ILE A 129 -1.90 1.68 19.35
CA ILE A 129 -2.65 1.68 20.62
C ILE A 129 -3.79 0.67 20.56
N SER A 130 -4.54 0.65 19.45
CA SER A 130 -5.64 -0.29 19.25
C SER A 130 -5.17 -1.75 19.25
N LEU A 131 -4.04 -2.07 18.60
CA LEU A 131 -3.48 -3.43 18.58
C LEU A 131 -3.00 -3.87 19.97
N LEU A 132 -2.35 -2.98 20.73
CA LEU A 132 -1.93 -3.31 22.09
C LEU A 132 -3.12 -3.59 23.01
N LEU A 133 -4.19 -2.80 22.93
CA LEU A 133 -5.43 -3.05 23.67
C LEU A 133 -6.09 -4.37 23.25
N LEU A 134 -6.10 -4.67 21.94
CA LEU A 134 -6.59 -5.94 21.37
C LEU A 134 -5.80 -7.11 21.96
N SER A 135 -4.47 -6.98 22.00
CA SER A 135 -3.58 -8.03 22.51
C SER A 135 -3.80 -8.32 23.99
N PHE A 136 -4.09 -7.29 24.78
CA PHE A 136 -4.40 -7.45 26.20
C PHE A 136 -5.73 -8.17 26.43
N ASN A 137 -6.75 -7.86 25.62
CA ASN A 137 -8.09 -8.44 25.78
C ASN A 137 -8.19 -9.86 25.22
N MET A 138 -7.62 -10.12 24.04
CA MET A 138 -7.73 -11.41 23.33
C MET A 138 -6.56 -12.36 23.65
N GLY A 139 -5.51 -11.88 24.31
CA GLY A 139 -4.30 -12.63 24.66
C GLY A 139 -3.35 -12.91 23.49
N SER A 140 -3.88 -13.09 22.27
CA SER A 140 -3.08 -13.29 21.05
C SER A 140 -3.63 -12.50 19.87
N LEU A 141 -2.74 -12.13 18.94
CA LEU A 141 -3.07 -11.40 17.71
C LEU A 141 -2.70 -12.19 16.45
N SER A 142 -2.58 -13.51 16.58
CA SER A 142 -2.22 -14.36 15.46
C SER A 142 -3.40 -14.47 14.49
N ILE A 143 -3.15 -14.20 13.21
CA ILE A 143 -4.17 -14.24 12.13
C ILE A 143 -4.85 -15.60 12.06
N ASN A 144 -4.13 -16.69 12.34
CA ASN A 144 -4.69 -18.04 12.33
C ASN A 144 -5.70 -18.24 13.47
N LEU A 145 -5.36 -17.81 14.69
CA LEU A 145 -6.27 -17.95 15.83
C LEU A 145 -7.47 -17.02 15.71
N ILE A 146 -7.32 -15.85 15.08
CA ILE A 146 -8.41 -14.90 14.88
C ILE A 146 -9.61 -15.55 14.18
N SER A 147 -9.37 -16.44 13.20
CA SER A 147 -10.45 -17.17 12.53
C SER A 147 -11.24 -18.13 13.44
N THR A 148 -10.67 -18.54 14.57
CA THR A 148 -11.25 -19.49 15.52
C THR A 148 -11.81 -18.82 16.78
N MET A 149 -11.48 -17.56 17.01
CA MET A 149 -11.94 -16.79 18.17
C MET A 149 -13.31 -16.16 17.87
N PRO A 150 -14.18 -15.98 18.88
CA PRO A 150 -15.43 -15.28 18.69
C PRO A 150 -15.16 -13.84 18.23
N GLU A 151 -15.91 -13.39 17.21
CA GLU A 151 -15.81 -12.03 16.69
C GLU A 151 -16.11 -10.99 17.80
N LEU A 152 -15.38 -9.87 17.77
CA LEU A 152 -15.62 -8.79 18.71
C LEU A 152 -16.91 -8.04 18.33
N TYR A 153 -17.91 -8.14 19.20
CA TYR A 153 -19.16 -7.40 19.06
C TYR A 153 -18.95 -5.91 19.36
N LEU A 154 -19.30 -5.07 18.40
CA LEU A 154 -18.99 -3.64 18.36
C LEU A 154 -20.01 -2.74 19.10
N MET A 155 -20.78 -3.31 20.04
CA MET A 155 -21.86 -2.60 20.73
C MET A 155 -21.35 -1.55 21.74
N THR A 156 -20.17 -1.76 22.32
CA THR A 156 -19.59 -0.80 23.28
C THR A 156 -18.89 0.35 22.57
N SER A 157 -18.91 1.54 23.17
CA SER A 157 -18.19 2.72 22.66
C SER A 157 -16.69 2.48 22.49
N MET A 158 -16.09 1.69 23.38
CA MET A 158 -14.68 1.29 23.31
C MET A 158 -14.38 0.47 22.06
N ASN A 159 -15.25 -0.49 21.71
CA ASN A 159 -15.06 -1.30 20.51
C ASN A 159 -15.20 -0.45 19.24
N LYS A 160 -16.10 0.54 19.24
CA LYS A 160 -16.22 1.51 18.11
C LYS A 160 -14.97 2.36 17.94
N LEU A 161 -14.40 2.86 19.04
CA LEU A 161 -13.15 3.61 19.02
C LEU A 161 -11.97 2.75 18.55
N MET A 162 -11.92 1.50 19.01
CA MET A 162 -10.91 0.53 18.61
C MET A 162 -10.97 0.22 17.12
N TRP A 163 -12.17 -0.04 16.58
CA TRP A 163 -12.37 -0.26 15.15
C TRP A 163 -11.90 0.95 14.32
N PHE A 164 -12.25 2.16 14.75
CA PHE A 164 -11.77 3.38 14.10
C PHE A 164 -10.24 3.49 14.17
N GLY A 165 -9.64 3.28 15.34
CA GLY A 165 -8.19 3.30 15.54
C GLY A 165 -7.44 2.26 14.69
N CYS A 166 -8.03 1.07 14.49
CA CYS A 166 -7.43 0.07 13.62
C CYS A 166 -7.51 0.46 12.13
N LEU A 167 -8.55 1.16 11.69
CA LEU A 167 -8.72 1.51 10.28
C LEU A 167 -7.99 2.80 9.86
N THR A 168 -7.80 3.77 10.75
CA THR A 168 -7.23 5.09 10.41
C THR A 168 -5.89 4.98 9.67
N ALA A 169 -4.98 4.13 10.15
CA ALA A 169 -3.66 3.94 9.54
C ALA A 169 -3.77 3.49 8.09
N PHE A 170 -4.66 2.53 7.83
CA PHE A 170 -4.84 1.96 6.51
C PHE A 170 -5.60 2.89 5.57
N MET A 171 -6.55 3.67 6.07
CA MET A 171 -7.24 4.71 5.29
C MET A 171 -6.33 5.88 4.90
N VAL A 172 -5.23 6.08 5.62
CA VAL A 172 -4.20 7.04 5.21
C VAL A 172 -3.26 6.42 4.17
N LYS A 173 -2.81 5.17 4.35
CA LYS A 173 -1.94 4.48 3.37
C LYS A 173 -2.63 4.08 2.07
N MET A 174 -3.87 3.59 2.14
CA MET A 174 -4.80 3.53 1.02
C MET A 174 -5.54 4.85 1.00
N PRO A 175 -5.06 5.84 0.25
CA PRO A 175 -5.45 7.23 0.43
C PRO A 175 -6.96 7.39 0.22
N LEU A 176 -7.69 7.46 1.32
CA LEU A 176 -9.09 7.85 1.29
C LEU A 176 -9.17 9.30 0.81
N TYR A 177 -10.24 9.64 0.12
CA TYR A 177 -10.49 11.01 -0.25
C TYR A 177 -10.49 11.91 1.01
N GLY A 178 -9.86 13.09 0.93
CA GLY A 178 -9.46 13.89 2.10
C GLY A 178 -8.01 13.65 2.55
N ALA A 179 -7.60 12.41 2.81
CA ALA A 179 -6.23 12.07 3.25
C ALA A 179 -5.24 11.84 2.08
N HIS A 180 -5.70 11.88 0.84
CA HIS A 180 -4.93 11.51 -0.36
C HIS A 180 -3.84 12.50 -0.81
N LEU A 181 -3.74 13.70 -0.22
CA LEU A 181 -2.89 14.78 -0.73
C LEU A 181 -1.38 14.46 -0.72
N TRP A 182 -0.94 13.54 0.15
CA TRP A 182 0.46 13.10 0.18
C TRP A 182 0.83 12.29 -1.08
N LEU A 183 -0.12 11.56 -1.67
CA LEU A 183 0.16 10.61 -2.73
C LEU A 183 0.60 11.27 -4.05
N PRO A 184 -0.12 12.29 -4.60
CA PRO A 184 0.33 12.98 -5.80
C PRO A 184 1.71 13.60 -5.62
N LYS A 185 1.99 14.22 -4.46
CA LYS A 185 3.31 14.81 -4.16
C LYS A 185 4.40 13.75 -4.10
N ALA A 186 4.16 12.65 -3.39
CA ALA A 186 5.13 11.56 -3.25
C ALA A 186 5.48 10.93 -4.60
N HIS A 187 4.49 10.63 -5.45
CA HIS A 187 4.75 10.05 -6.78
C HIS A 187 5.46 10.99 -7.76
N VAL A 188 5.06 12.26 -7.76
CA VAL A 188 5.58 13.25 -8.70
C VAL A 188 7.06 13.52 -8.42
N GLU A 189 7.45 13.54 -7.14
CA GLU A 189 8.82 13.83 -6.69
C GLU A 189 9.72 12.60 -6.55
N ALA A 190 9.14 11.40 -6.40
CA ALA A 190 9.92 10.17 -6.34
C ALA A 190 10.68 9.89 -7.65
N PRO A 191 11.86 9.25 -7.56
CA PRO A 191 12.47 8.59 -8.72
C PRO A 191 11.58 7.46 -9.21
N VAL A 192 11.85 6.97 -10.42
CA VAL A 192 11.02 5.97 -11.14
C VAL A 192 10.75 4.73 -10.30
N ALA A 193 11.79 4.08 -9.77
CA ALA A 193 11.60 2.89 -8.93
C ALA A 193 10.79 3.20 -7.67
N GLY A 194 10.98 4.39 -7.08
CA GLY A 194 10.19 4.88 -5.94
C GLY A 194 8.71 5.01 -6.30
N SER A 195 8.40 5.62 -7.45
CA SER A 195 7.02 5.72 -7.94
C SER A 195 6.40 4.35 -8.27
N MET A 196 7.19 3.42 -8.84
CA MET A 196 6.74 2.06 -9.16
C MET A 196 6.40 1.26 -7.90
N ILE A 197 7.30 1.21 -6.90
CA ILE A 197 7.03 0.45 -5.66
C ILE A 197 5.92 1.07 -4.84
N LEU A 198 5.83 2.40 -4.81
CA LEU A 198 4.80 3.10 -4.07
C LEU A 198 3.43 2.78 -4.66
N ALA A 199 3.29 2.83 -5.98
CA ALA A 199 2.02 2.57 -6.65
C ALA A 199 1.65 1.09 -6.58
N ALA A 200 2.63 0.22 -6.82
CA ALA A 200 2.35 -1.19 -7.03
C ALA A 200 2.18 -1.99 -5.74
N VAL A 201 2.90 -1.63 -4.68
CA VAL A 201 2.92 -2.41 -3.43
C VAL A 201 2.56 -1.59 -2.20
N LEU A 202 3.11 -0.39 -2.00
CA LEU A 202 2.93 0.31 -0.72
C LEU A 202 1.47 0.68 -0.45
N LEU A 203 0.70 1.02 -1.48
CA LEU A 203 -0.75 1.21 -1.33
C LEU A 203 -1.45 -0.10 -0.94
N LYS A 204 -1.00 -1.23 -1.49
CA LYS A 204 -1.61 -2.55 -1.28
C LYS A 204 -1.40 -3.06 0.13
N LEU A 205 -0.35 -2.63 0.81
CA LEU A 205 -0.21 -2.86 2.25
C LEU A 205 -1.39 -2.31 3.06
N GLY A 206 -1.92 -1.15 2.67
CA GLY A 206 -3.10 -0.59 3.32
C GLY A 206 -4.35 -1.45 3.08
N GLY A 207 -4.59 -1.88 1.84
CA GLY A 207 -5.72 -2.76 1.51
C GLY A 207 -5.62 -4.13 2.19
N TYR A 208 -4.43 -4.72 2.19
CA TYR A 208 -4.13 -5.95 2.94
C TYR A 208 -4.42 -5.78 4.44
N GLY A 209 -3.97 -4.67 5.03
CA GLY A 209 -4.25 -4.34 6.42
C GLY A 209 -5.73 -4.18 6.73
N ILE A 210 -6.49 -3.47 5.87
CA ILE A 210 -7.95 -3.35 6.02
C ILE A 210 -8.58 -4.74 6.02
N ILE A 211 -8.30 -5.58 5.02
CA ILE A 211 -8.88 -6.92 4.90
C ILE A 211 -8.59 -7.76 6.16
N ARG A 212 -7.33 -7.77 6.64
CA ARG A 212 -6.95 -8.52 7.85
C ARG A 212 -7.63 -8.02 9.12
N VAL A 213 -7.71 -6.71 9.29
CA VAL A 213 -8.32 -6.11 10.48
C VAL A 213 -9.84 -6.23 10.44
N THR A 214 -10.47 -6.11 9.26
CA THR A 214 -11.92 -6.25 9.15
C THR A 214 -12.40 -7.65 9.54
N MET A 215 -11.59 -8.69 9.39
CA MET A 215 -11.92 -10.04 9.83
C MET A 215 -11.96 -10.21 11.36
N LEU A 216 -11.39 -9.28 12.14
CA LEU A 216 -11.47 -9.31 13.61
C LEU A 216 -12.84 -8.88 14.16
N PHE A 217 -13.54 -8.05 13.39
CA PHE A 217 -14.72 -7.35 13.84
C PHE A 217 -15.95 -7.85 13.11
N THR A 218 -17.06 -7.95 13.83
CA THR A 218 -18.38 -8.17 13.23
C THR A 218 -18.66 -7.09 12.14
N PRO A 219 -19.30 -7.45 11.01
CA PRO A 219 -19.63 -6.50 9.95
C PRO A 219 -20.63 -5.45 10.44
N LEU A 220 -20.14 -4.29 10.91
CA LEU A 220 -21.02 -3.15 11.20
C LEU A 220 -21.17 -2.27 9.97
N VAL A 221 -22.30 -2.48 9.33
CA VAL A 221 -22.74 -1.71 8.17
C VAL A 221 -22.90 -0.22 8.53
N GLU A 222 -23.35 0.11 9.74
CA GLU A 222 -23.60 1.51 10.15
C GLU A 222 -22.34 2.37 10.23
N LEU A 223 -21.23 1.84 10.75
CA LEU A 223 -19.98 2.59 10.92
C LEU A 223 -19.19 2.73 9.62
N SER A 224 -19.39 1.80 8.68
CA SER A 224 -18.67 1.77 7.40
C SER A 224 -19.26 2.71 6.35
N TYR A 225 -20.56 3.00 6.40
CA TYR A 225 -21.23 3.92 5.45
C TYR A 225 -20.51 5.25 5.18
N PRO A 226 -20.12 6.06 6.19
CA PRO A 226 -19.47 7.35 5.93
C PRO A 226 -18.18 7.18 5.12
N PHE A 227 -17.41 6.13 5.39
CA PHE A 227 -16.17 5.85 4.66
C PHE A 227 -16.44 5.33 3.25
N ILE A 228 -17.48 4.49 3.06
CA ILE A 228 -17.89 4.01 1.74
C ILE A 228 -18.36 5.19 0.87
N ILE A 229 -19.20 6.06 1.41
CA ILE A 229 -19.69 7.25 0.70
C ILE A 229 -18.51 8.16 0.32
N LEU A 230 -17.59 8.41 1.26
CA LEU A 230 -16.41 9.22 1.01
C LEU A 230 -15.48 8.58 -0.04
N ALA A 231 -15.32 7.26 -0.02
CA ALA A 231 -14.54 6.53 -1.02
C ALA A 231 -15.16 6.66 -2.41
N LEU A 232 -16.46 6.36 -2.57
CA LEU A 232 -17.17 6.43 -3.85
C LEU A 232 -17.23 7.86 -4.41
N TRP A 233 -17.50 8.85 -3.56
CA TRP A 233 -17.41 10.25 -3.94
C TRP A 233 -16.00 10.62 -4.37
N GLY A 234 -14.99 10.12 -3.65
CA GLY A 234 -13.58 10.26 -3.99
C GLY A 234 -13.22 9.72 -5.36
N VAL A 235 -13.75 8.56 -5.75
CA VAL A 235 -13.55 7.98 -7.08
C VAL A 235 -14.04 8.94 -8.17
N LEU A 236 -15.24 9.50 -8.00
CA LEU A 236 -15.80 10.47 -8.95
C LEU A 236 -14.95 11.74 -9.04
N MET A 237 -14.61 12.34 -7.89
CA MET A 237 -13.85 13.59 -7.84
C MET A 237 -12.44 13.43 -8.39
N THR A 238 -11.73 12.37 -8.03
CA THR A 238 -10.39 12.10 -8.57
C THR A 238 -10.42 11.77 -10.06
N GLY A 239 -11.47 11.13 -10.56
CA GLY A 239 -11.70 10.96 -11.99
C GLY A 239 -11.86 12.29 -12.74
N LEU A 240 -12.64 13.23 -12.20
CA LEU A 240 -12.77 14.58 -12.76
C LEU A 240 -11.46 15.37 -12.71
N ILE A 241 -10.67 15.19 -11.65
CA ILE A 241 -9.33 15.79 -11.54
C ILE A 241 -8.43 15.26 -12.66
N CYS A 242 -8.40 13.94 -12.90
CA CYS A 242 -7.59 13.32 -13.94
C CYS A 242 -7.83 13.91 -15.34
N MET A 243 -9.08 14.25 -15.67
CA MET A 243 -9.44 14.86 -16.96
C MET A 243 -8.80 16.24 -17.18
N ARG A 244 -8.37 16.91 -16.12
CA ARG A 244 -7.78 18.26 -16.14
C ARG A 244 -6.30 18.29 -15.77
N GLN A 245 -5.68 17.14 -15.51
CA GLN A 245 -4.27 17.09 -15.11
C GLN A 245 -3.35 17.30 -16.30
N THR A 246 -2.50 18.33 -16.23
CA THR A 246 -1.46 18.60 -17.23
C THR A 246 -0.19 17.76 -17.00
N ASP A 247 0.07 17.35 -15.77
CA ASP A 247 1.25 16.58 -15.39
C ASP A 247 0.98 15.07 -15.51
N LEU A 248 1.76 14.38 -16.33
CA LEU A 248 1.51 12.95 -16.60
C LEU A 248 1.70 12.07 -15.36
N LYS A 249 2.70 12.37 -14.51
CA LYS A 249 2.90 11.66 -13.23
C LYS A 249 1.78 11.93 -12.23
N SER A 250 1.25 13.16 -12.18
CA SER A 250 0.15 13.48 -11.25
C SER A 250 -1.15 12.83 -11.71
N LEU A 251 -1.41 12.78 -13.03
CA LEU A 251 -2.55 12.07 -13.60
C LEU A 251 -2.54 10.59 -13.18
N ILE A 252 -1.41 9.91 -13.34
CA ILE A 252 -1.29 8.51 -12.91
C ILE A 252 -1.50 8.39 -11.40
N ALA A 253 -0.95 9.32 -10.61
CA ALA A 253 -1.13 9.35 -9.17
C ALA A 253 -2.61 9.51 -8.76
N TYR A 254 -3.36 10.45 -9.35
CA TYR A 254 -4.80 10.62 -9.07
C TYR A 254 -5.63 9.43 -9.54
N SER A 255 -5.29 8.82 -10.68
CA SER A 255 -5.93 7.57 -11.12
C SER A 255 -5.71 6.43 -10.12
N SER A 256 -4.57 6.41 -9.43
CA SER A 256 -4.34 5.43 -8.36
C SER A 256 -5.21 5.69 -7.13
N VAL A 257 -5.49 6.95 -6.80
CA VAL A 257 -6.44 7.27 -5.71
C VAL A 257 -7.85 6.79 -6.08
N SER A 258 -8.29 6.98 -7.33
CA SER A 258 -9.62 6.51 -7.77
C SER A 258 -9.73 4.99 -7.69
N HIS A 259 -8.74 4.25 -8.20
CA HIS A 259 -8.79 2.78 -8.17
C HIS A 259 -8.66 2.22 -6.75
N MET A 260 -7.80 2.78 -5.91
CA MET A 260 -7.68 2.32 -4.52
C MET A 260 -8.91 2.71 -3.68
N GLY A 261 -9.63 3.78 -4.02
CA GLY A 261 -10.92 4.11 -3.41
C GLY A 261 -11.96 3.01 -3.60
N LEU A 262 -11.99 2.36 -4.78
CA LEU A 262 -12.85 1.19 -5.01
C LEU A 262 -12.44 -0.01 -4.14
N VAL A 263 -11.13 -0.23 -3.95
CA VAL A 263 -10.62 -1.29 -3.06
C VAL A 263 -11.08 -1.04 -1.62
N VAL A 264 -11.02 0.20 -1.14
CA VAL A 264 -11.48 0.57 0.22
C VAL A 264 -12.98 0.30 0.37
N ALA A 265 -13.82 0.74 -0.58
CA ALA A 265 -15.25 0.48 -0.54
C ALA A 265 -15.56 -1.03 -0.55
N ALA A 266 -14.88 -1.79 -1.41
CA ALA A 266 -15.06 -3.25 -1.50
C ALA A 266 -14.62 -3.98 -0.22
N ALA A 267 -13.52 -3.56 0.41
CA ALA A 267 -13.06 -4.15 1.66
C ALA A 267 -14.01 -3.86 2.84
N LEU A 268 -14.68 -2.69 2.85
CA LEU A 268 -15.65 -2.33 3.89
C LEU A 268 -17.01 -3.01 3.74
N ILE A 269 -17.39 -3.45 2.54
CA ILE A 269 -18.64 -4.21 2.30
C ILE A 269 -18.55 -5.65 2.82
N GLN A 270 -17.33 -6.21 2.94
CA GLN A 270 -17.05 -7.52 3.56
C GLN A 270 -17.83 -8.72 2.98
N THR A 271 -18.13 -8.71 1.69
CA THR A 271 -18.68 -9.88 0.99
C THR A 271 -17.56 -10.70 0.33
N PRO A 272 -17.72 -12.01 0.12
CA PRO A 272 -16.70 -12.81 -0.56
C PRO A 272 -16.38 -12.29 -1.98
N TRP A 273 -17.41 -11.81 -2.69
CA TRP A 273 -17.27 -11.16 -4.00
C TRP A 273 -16.51 -9.84 -3.93
N SER A 274 -16.72 -9.04 -2.88
CA SER A 274 -16.01 -7.78 -2.72
C SER A 274 -14.53 -8.00 -2.35
N PHE A 275 -14.20 -9.00 -1.52
CA PHE A 275 -12.81 -9.35 -1.22
C PHE A 275 -12.06 -9.89 -2.44
N THR A 276 -12.67 -10.82 -3.19
CA THR A 276 -12.06 -11.35 -4.43
C THR A 276 -11.85 -10.25 -5.46
N GLY A 277 -12.84 -9.38 -5.68
CA GLY A 277 -12.72 -8.20 -6.55
C GLY A 277 -11.65 -7.21 -6.09
N ALA A 278 -11.57 -6.94 -4.78
CA ALA A 278 -10.55 -6.07 -4.19
C ALA A 278 -9.12 -6.59 -4.45
N ILE A 279 -8.89 -7.89 -4.28
CA ILE A 279 -7.58 -8.52 -4.51
C ILE A 279 -7.21 -8.46 -5.99
N LEU A 280 -8.13 -8.80 -6.90
CA LEU A 280 -7.91 -8.71 -8.34
C LEU A 280 -7.60 -7.27 -8.77
N LEU A 281 -8.33 -6.29 -8.25
CA LEU A 281 -8.09 -4.87 -8.55
C LEU A 281 -6.73 -4.40 -8.00
N MET A 282 -6.35 -4.83 -6.80
CA MET A 282 -5.03 -4.52 -6.22
C MET A 282 -3.88 -5.01 -7.10
N ILE A 283 -3.93 -6.26 -7.58
CA ILE A 283 -2.88 -6.85 -8.43
C ILE A 283 -2.86 -6.18 -9.80
N SER A 284 -4.01 -6.11 -10.48
CA SER A 284 -4.11 -5.51 -11.82
C SER A 284 -3.67 -4.05 -11.83
N HIS A 285 -4.12 -3.26 -10.87
CA HIS A 285 -3.63 -1.90 -10.71
C HIS A 285 -2.13 -1.87 -10.43
N GLY A 286 -1.60 -2.77 -9.60
CA GLY A 286 -0.18 -2.79 -9.28
C GLY A 286 0.70 -2.94 -10.52
N LEU A 287 0.31 -3.84 -11.41
CA LEU A 287 0.95 -4.05 -12.71
C LEU A 287 0.78 -2.83 -13.64
N ILE A 288 -0.46 -2.37 -13.83
CA ILE A 288 -0.78 -1.29 -14.79
C ILE A 288 -0.15 0.04 -14.36
N SER A 289 -0.29 0.42 -13.09
CA SER A 289 0.26 1.69 -12.59
C SER A 289 1.79 1.73 -12.64
N SER A 290 2.48 0.62 -12.35
CA SER A 290 3.94 0.57 -12.46
C SER A 290 4.41 0.65 -13.91
N ALA A 291 3.70 0.01 -14.85
CA ALA A 291 3.94 0.17 -16.28
C ALA A 291 3.72 1.62 -16.74
N LEU A 292 2.63 2.27 -16.32
CA LEU A 292 2.35 3.67 -16.64
C LEU A 292 3.43 4.62 -16.09
N PHE A 293 3.89 4.43 -14.86
CA PHE A 293 5.01 5.22 -14.30
C PHE A 293 6.32 4.98 -15.05
N CYS A 294 6.56 3.76 -15.54
CA CYS A 294 7.71 3.47 -16.39
C CYS A 294 7.60 4.19 -17.75
N LEU A 295 6.44 4.13 -18.42
CA LEU A 295 6.17 4.85 -19.66
C LEU A 295 6.32 6.37 -19.48
N ALA A 296 5.79 6.91 -18.38
CA ALA A 296 5.98 8.30 -17.98
C ALA A 296 7.47 8.68 -17.91
N ASN A 297 8.27 7.80 -17.32
CA ASN A 297 9.71 8.02 -17.23
C ASN A 297 10.40 7.98 -18.60
N THR A 298 10.04 7.06 -19.49
CA THR A 298 10.66 7.02 -20.84
C THR A 298 10.45 8.33 -21.61
N ASN A 299 9.27 8.96 -21.45
CA ASN A 299 9.00 10.27 -22.03
C ASN A 299 9.79 11.39 -21.32
N TYR A 300 9.87 11.32 -19.99
CA TYR A 300 10.62 12.29 -19.18
C TYR A 300 12.13 12.25 -19.47
N GLU A 301 12.71 11.07 -19.70
CA GLU A 301 14.14 10.94 -20.04
C GLU A 301 14.49 11.56 -21.39
N ARG A 302 13.53 11.65 -22.31
CA ARG A 302 13.72 12.25 -23.65
C ARG A 302 13.41 13.74 -23.69
N THR A 303 12.34 14.16 -23.02
CA THR A 303 11.82 15.54 -23.11
C THR A 303 12.20 16.42 -21.92
N HIS A 304 12.70 15.83 -20.84
CA HIS A 304 13.00 16.50 -19.56
C HIS A 304 11.83 17.31 -18.97
N SER A 305 10.61 17.05 -19.42
CA SER A 305 9.38 17.69 -18.92
C SER A 305 8.35 16.63 -18.56
N ARG A 306 7.49 16.95 -17.58
CA ARG A 306 6.39 16.07 -17.14
C ARG A 306 5.04 16.44 -17.78
N THR A 307 5.01 17.53 -18.55
CA THR A 307 3.81 18.17 -19.09
C THR A 307 3.29 17.43 -20.31
N MET A 308 2.01 17.06 -20.30
CA MET A 308 1.31 16.57 -21.48
C MET A 308 0.92 17.76 -22.36
N ILE A 309 1.62 17.91 -23.48
CA ILE A 309 1.45 19.05 -24.41
C ILE A 309 0.03 19.10 -25.00
N LEU A 310 -0.64 17.95 -25.16
CA LEU A 310 -2.01 17.83 -25.68
C LEU A 310 -3.12 18.27 -24.70
N ALA A 311 -2.79 18.49 -23.42
CA ALA A 311 -3.77 18.84 -22.37
C ALA A 311 -3.70 20.33 -21.95
N ARG A 312 -3.06 21.18 -22.76
CA ARG A 312 -3.17 22.65 -22.68
C ARG A 312 -4.39 23.13 -23.46
#